data_AF-F7MAD6-F1
#
_entry.id   AF-F7MAD6-F1
#
_cell.length_a   1.000
_cell.length_b   1.000
_cell.length_c   1.000
_cell.angle_alpha   90.00
_cell.angle_beta   90.00
_cell.angle_gamma   90.00
#
_symmetry.space_group_name_H-M   'P 1'
#
loop_
_entity.id
_entity.type
_entity.pdbx_description
1 polymer ?
#
loop_
_entity_poly.entity_id
_entity_poly.type
_entity_poly.pdbx_seq_one_letter_code
_entity_poly.pdbx_strand_id
1 'polypeptide(L)'
;MEEEKKHIDELIATYLTEGLDKNALAELKAWIAASPENKNYFIQQREVWFSAISREVASKYNKDKAFDTFKKRIGNRKEIEKTSHHGFRLSMLWRYAAIIAVILAVGCFSYWQGGVNVKDTFADISVEAPLGSRTKLYLPDGTLVWLNAGSRMTYSQGFGVDNRMIELEGEGYFEVRRNEKLPFFVKTKDLQLQVLGTKFNFRDYPEDHEVVVSLLEGKVELNNLLKKEKEAILAPDERAILNKTNGRMTVETVTASNASQWTDGYLFFDEELLPDIVKELERSYNVTIRIANDSLNTFRFYGNFVRREQSIQEVLDALASTEKIQYKIEERNITIY
;
A
#
# COMPACT_ATOMS: atom_id res chain seq x y z
N MET A 1 -37.95 75.09 -49.78
CA MET A 1 -36.98 74.22 -49.07
C MET A 1 -35.65 74.92 -48.78
N GLU A 2 -35.06 75.67 -49.71
CA GLU A 2 -33.74 76.30 -49.49
C GLU A 2 -33.81 77.57 -48.61
N GLU A 3 -34.81 78.42 -48.81
CA GLU A 3 -35.07 79.59 -47.93
C GLU A 3 -35.47 79.18 -46.51
N GLU A 4 -36.23 78.10 -46.37
CA GLU A 4 -36.69 77.58 -45.08
C GLU A 4 -35.55 77.00 -44.25
N LYS A 5 -34.59 76.30 -44.88
CA LYS A 5 -33.37 75.84 -44.20
C LYS A 5 -32.51 77.00 -43.72
N LYS A 6 -32.35 78.04 -44.55
CA LYS A 6 -31.54 79.21 -44.20
C LYS A 6 -32.10 79.96 -42.99
N HIS A 7 -33.43 80.10 -42.91
CA HIS A 7 -34.10 80.71 -41.75
C HIS A 7 -33.89 79.90 -40.47
N ILE A 8 -33.98 78.57 -40.53
CA ILE A 8 -33.70 77.70 -39.38
C ILE A 8 -32.23 77.78 -38.94
N ASP A 9 -31.29 77.83 -39.88
CA ASP A 9 -29.87 77.95 -39.57
C ASP A 9 -29.54 79.27 -38.85
N GLU A 10 -30.18 80.38 -39.27
CA GLU A 10 -30.08 81.67 -38.59
C GLU A 10 -30.64 81.60 -37.16
N LEU A 11 -31.82 80.99 -36.96
CA LEU A 11 -32.39 80.79 -35.62
C LEU A 11 -31.47 79.95 -34.71
N ILE A 12 -30.83 78.91 -35.23
CA ILE A 12 -29.90 78.07 -34.47
C ILE A 12 -28.63 78.85 -34.11
N ALA A 13 -28.05 79.60 -35.06
CA ALA A 13 -26.87 80.41 -34.81
C ALA A 13 -27.12 81.47 -33.72
N THR A 14 -28.24 82.22 -33.82
CA THR A 14 -28.61 83.24 -32.83
C THR A 14 -28.92 82.63 -31.45
N TYR A 15 -29.54 81.45 -31.40
CA TYR A 15 -29.74 80.71 -30.14
C TYR A 15 -28.42 80.39 -29.43
N LEU A 16 -27.38 80.05 -30.18
CA LEU A 16 -26.08 79.66 -29.62
C LEU A 16 -25.22 80.87 -29.22
N THR A 17 -25.35 82.02 -29.88
CA THR A 17 -24.50 83.19 -29.66
C THR A 17 -25.07 84.22 -28.68
N GLU A 18 -26.31 84.66 -28.89
CA GLU A 18 -26.85 85.91 -28.30
C GLU A 18 -28.19 85.73 -27.57
N GLY A 19 -28.80 84.53 -27.69
CA GLY A 19 -30.10 84.21 -27.12
C GLY A 19 -31.26 84.68 -28.00
N LEU A 20 -32.31 83.85 -28.13
CA LEU A 20 -33.49 84.17 -28.95
C LEU A 20 -34.56 84.94 -28.16
N ASP A 21 -35.34 85.77 -28.85
CA ASP A 21 -36.56 86.33 -28.30
C ASP A 21 -37.65 85.25 -28.06
N LYS A 22 -38.72 85.59 -27.34
CA LYS A 22 -39.75 84.61 -26.95
C LYS A 22 -40.47 83.97 -28.13
N ASN A 23 -40.64 84.70 -29.24
CA ASN A 23 -41.39 84.24 -30.40
C ASN A 23 -40.53 83.30 -31.25
N ALA A 24 -39.29 83.71 -31.55
CA ALA A 24 -38.32 82.93 -32.29
C ALA A 24 -37.89 81.66 -31.52
N LEU A 25 -37.84 81.73 -30.18
CA LEU A 25 -37.61 80.54 -29.35
C LEU A 25 -38.78 79.54 -29.43
N ALA A 26 -40.03 80.02 -29.47
CA ALA A 26 -41.19 79.17 -29.62
C ALA A 26 -41.23 78.51 -31.01
N GLU A 27 -40.86 79.26 -32.05
CA GLU A 27 -40.72 78.76 -33.41
C GLU A 27 -39.65 77.66 -33.51
N LEU A 28 -38.44 77.91 -32.99
CA LEU A 28 -37.37 76.91 -32.97
C LEU A 28 -37.78 75.65 -32.20
N LYS A 29 -38.47 75.80 -31.05
CA LYS A 29 -38.97 74.65 -30.28
C LYS A 29 -40.03 73.86 -31.03
N ALA A 30 -40.96 74.55 -31.71
CA ALA A 30 -41.98 73.90 -32.53
C ALA A 30 -41.34 73.14 -33.69
N TRP A 31 -40.35 73.73 -34.36
CA TRP A 31 -39.61 73.09 -35.44
C TRP A 31 -38.82 71.86 -34.97
N ILE A 32 -38.14 71.95 -33.82
CA ILE A 32 -37.45 70.80 -33.19
C ILE A 32 -38.43 69.67 -32.84
N ALA A 33 -39.64 70.01 -32.37
CA ALA A 33 -40.65 69.03 -31.99
C ALA A 33 -41.39 68.42 -33.21
N ALA A 34 -41.32 69.05 -34.38
CA ALA A 34 -42.05 68.61 -35.58
C ALA A 34 -41.54 67.29 -36.17
N SER A 35 -40.25 66.96 -36.02
CA SER A 35 -39.70 65.67 -36.48
C SER A 35 -38.43 65.23 -35.73
N PRO A 36 -38.15 63.91 -35.64
CA PRO A 36 -36.87 63.39 -35.15
C PRO A 36 -35.66 63.89 -35.94
N GLU A 37 -35.80 64.11 -37.24
CA GLU A 37 -34.76 64.61 -38.14
C GLU A 37 -34.35 66.04 -37.76
N ASN A 38 -35.32 66.92 -37.47
CA ASN A 38 -35.08 68.30 -37.06
C ASN A 38 -34.34 68.36 -35.71
N LYS A 39 -34.73 67.50 -34.77
CA LYS A 39 -34.05 67.35 -33.48
C LYS A 39 -32.59 66.93 -33.65
N ASN A 40 -32.31 65.96 -34.52
CA ASN A 40 -30.95 65.50 -34.77
C ASN A 40 -30.10 66.58 -35.46
N TYR A 41 -30.68 67.33 -36.41
CA TYR A 41 -30.03 68.45 -37.06
C TYR A 41 -29.60 69.54 -36.06
N PHE A 42 -30.49 69.94 -35.16
CA PHE A 42 -30.18 70.89 -34.09
C PHE A 42 -29.05 70.39 -33.16
N ILE A 43 -29.07 69.11 -32.78
CA ILE A 43 -28.03 68.51 -31.94
C ILE A 43 -26.66 68.55 -32.64
N GLN A 44 -26.60 68.23 -33.92
CA GLN A 44 -25.36 68.28 -34.70
C GLN A 44 -24.76 69.70 -34.74
N GLN A 45 -25.57 70.72 -35.08
CA GLN A 45 -25.09 72.11 -35.13
C GLN A 45 -24.58 72.60 -33.78
N ARG A 46 -25.28 72.23 -32.70
CA ARG A 46 -24.84 72.54 -31.34
C ARG A 46 -23.50 71.89 -30.99
N GLU A 47 -23.29 70.61 -31.33
CA GLU A 47 -22.01 69.94 -31.08
C GLU A 47 -20.84 70.57 -31.85
N VAL A 48 -21.06 70.92 -33.13
CA VAL A 48 -20.04 71.61 -33.94
C VAL A 48 -19.63 72.93 -33.27
N TRP A 49 -20.59 73.73 -32.82
CA TRP A 49 -20.34 75.01 -32.15
C TRP A 49 -19.55 74.86 -30.84
N PHE A 50 -19.94 73.94 -29.96
CA PHE A 50 -19.20 73.69 -28.70
C PHE A 50 -17.79 73.13 -28.93
N SER A 51 -17.58 72.36 -30.01
CA SER A 51 -16.25 71.86 -30.40
C SER A 51 -15.32 72.96 -30.95
N ALA A 52 -15.89 74.06 -31.46
CA ALA A 52 -15.15 75.22 -31.95
C ALA A 52 -14.78 76.19 -30.82
N ILE A 53 -15.69 76.45 -29.88
CA ILE A 53 -15.48 77.40 -28.76
C ILE A 53 -14.45 76.91 -27.74
N SER A 54 -14.27 75.59 -27.63
CA SER A 54 -13.22 74.99 -26.80
C SER A 54 -11.79 75.35 -27.28
N ARG A 55 -11.63 75.97 -28.46
CA ARG A 55 -10.34 76.40 -29.04
C ARG A 55 -10.02 77.89 -28.87
N GLU A 56 -11.00 78.76 -28.63
CA GLU A 56 -10.78 80.23 -28.55
C GLU A 56 -10.64 80.78 -27.13
N VAL A 57 -10.94 80.00 -26.08
CA VAL A 57 -10.78 80.45 -24.67
C VAL A 57 -9.34 80.27 -24.14
N ALA A 58 -8.43 79.67 -24.90
CA ALA A 58 -7.00 79.53 -24.52
C ALA A 58 -6.16 80.75 -24.96
N SER A 59 -6.51 81.95 -24.49
CA SER A 59 -5.71 83.16 -24.77
C SER A 59 -4.53 83.33 -23.79
N LYS A 60 -3.39 83.80 -24.34
CA LYS A 60 -2.05 84.08 -23.76
C LYS A 60 -1.04 82.92 -23.75
N TYR A 61 -0.68 82.43 -24.94
CA TYR A 61 0.52 81.62 -25.15
C TYR A 61 1.79 82.50 -25.14
N ASN A 62 2.61 82.37 -24.11
CA ASN A 62 3.90 83.05 -23.99
C ASN A 62 5.00 82.19 -24.65
N LYS A 63 5.44 82.61 -25.85
CA LYS A 63 6.42 81.91 -26.69
C LYS A 63 7.79 81.75 -26.00
N ASP A 64 8.19 82.72 -25.18
CA ASP A 64 9.50 82.73 -24.54
C ASP A 64 9.59 81.69 -23.41
N LYS A 65 8.52 81.57 -22.61
CA LYS A 65 8.42 80.53 -21.57
C LYS A 65 8.38 79.12 -22.17
N ALA A 66 7.79 78.96 -23.35
CA ALA A 66 7.77 77.69 -24.08
C ALA A 66 9.15 77.32 -24.65
N PHE A 67 9.91 78.29 -25.16
CA PHE A 67 11.28 78.08 -25.65
C PHE A 67 12.27 77.77 -24.53
N ASP A 68 12.16 78.41 -23.38
CA ASP A 68 12.96 78.07 -22.19
C ASP A 68 12.63 76.68 -21.64
N THR A 69 11.36 76.29 -21.67
CA THR A 69 10.92 74.92 -21.31
C THR A 69 11.48 73.89 -22.31
N PHE A 70 11.57 74.24 -23.59
CA PHE A 70 12.17 73.41 -24.63
C PHE A 70 13.69 73.26 -24.47
N LYS A 71 14.43 74.36 -24.20
CA LYS A 71 15.88 74.31 -23.91
C LYS A 71 16.20 73.50 -22.67
N LYS A 72 15.41 73.63 -21.58
CA LYS A 72 15.56 72.79 -20.38
C LYS A 72 15.25 71.31 -20.65
N ARG A 73 14.35 71.00 -21.60
CA ARG A 73 14.04 69.62 -22.03
C ARG A 73 15.09 69.00 -22.96
N ILE A 74 15.80 69.79 -23.77
CA ILE A 74 16.84 69.29 -24.69
C ILE A 74 18.24 69.30 -24.07
N GLY A 75 18.51 70.19 -23.10
CA GLY A 75 19.79 70.27 -22.39
C GLY A 75 20.11 69.10 -21.44
N ASN A 76 19.10 68.31 -21.05
CA ASN A 76 19.26 67.09 -20.24
C ASN A 76 19.13 65.79 -21.04
N ARG A 77 19.25 65.85 -22.39
CA ARG A 77 19.25 64.64 -23.24
C ARG A 77 20.67 64.18 -23.59
N LYS A 78 21.55 64.12 -22.59
CA LYS A 78 22.64 63.13 -22.55
C LYS A 78 22.23 62.08 -21.54
N GLU A 79 22.18 60.84 -22.01
CA GLU A 79 21.92 59.59 -21.26
C GLU A 79 20.54 59.42 -20.62
N ILE A 80 19.56 58.99 -21.42
CA ILE A 80 18.43 58.14 -21.00
C ILE A 80 17.94 57.43 -22.28
N GLU A 81 17.66 56.13 -22.38
CA GLU A 81 17.87 54.89 -21.62
C GLU A 81 17.36 53.81 -22.62
N LYS A 82 17.95 52.61 -22.64
CA LYS A 82 17.25 51.46 -23.25
C LYS A 82 15.93 51.34 -22.52
N THR A 83 14.82 51.54 -23.22
CA THR A 83 13.48 51.37 -22.67
C THR A 83 13.37 49.96 -22.09
N SER A 84 13.35 49.88 -20.76
CA SER A 84 12.86 48.73 -20.02
C SER A 84 11.47 48.45 -20.55
N HIS A 85 11.32 47.33 -21.27
CA HIS A 85 10.00 46.78 -21.51
C HIS A 85 9.37 46.57 -20.13
N HIS A 86 8.32 47.33 -19.82
CA HIS A 86 7.36 46.97 -18.79
C HIS A 86 6.64 45.72 -19.30
N GLY A 87 7.36 44.58 -19.28
CA GLY A 87 6.73 43.28 -19.33
C GLY A 87 5.77 43.25 -18.16
N PHE A 88 4.54 42.81 -18.41
CA PHE A 88 3.68 42.31 -17.35
C PHE A 88 4.55 41.58 -16.34
N ARG A 89 4.36 41.85 -15.04
CA ARG A 89 5.10 41.21 -13.94
C ARG A 89 4.77 39.71 -13.87
N LEU A 90 5.04 38.97 -14.93
CA LEU A 90 5.03 37.52 -14.97
C LEU A 90 5.98 37.01 -13.88
N SER A 91 7.04 37.72 -13.52
CA SER A 91 7.93 37.29 -12.42
C SER A 91 7.22 37.15 -11.08
N MET A 92 6.12 37.90 -10.84
CA MET A 92 5.31 37.76 -9.63
C MET A 92 4.41 36.52 -9.70
N LEU A 93 3.86 36.21 -10.89
CA LEU A 93 3.11 34.97 -11.13
C LEU A 93 4.02 33.73 -11.16
N TRP A 94 5.24 33.83 -11.69
CA TRP A 94 6.28 32.79 -11.63
C TRP A 94 6.71 32.52 -10.18
N ARG A 95 6.69 33.53 -9.30
CA ARG A 95 6.91 33.33 -7.86
C ARG A 95 5.80 32.50 -7.22
N TYR A 96 4.53 32.81 -7.52
CA TYR A 96 3.42 32.00 -7.04
C TYR A 96 3.39 30.59 -7.66
N ALA A 97 3.69 30.48 -8.96
CA ALA A 97 3.81 29.20 -9.64
C ALA A 97 4.97 28.35 -9.09
N ALA A 98 6.11 28.97 -8.73
CA ALA A 98 7.22 28.28 -8.08
C ALA A 98 6.85 27.80 -6.67
N ILE A 99 6.10 28.60 -5.89
CA ILE A 99 5.60 28.18 -4.57
C ILE A 99 4.64 27.00 -4.70
N ILE A 100 3.68 27.06 -5.63
CA ILE A 100 2.74 25.96 -5.90
C ILE A 100 3.50 24.72 -6.39
N ALA A 101 4.47 24.87 -7.29
CA ALA A 101 5.29 23.78 -7.78
C ALA A 101 6.13 23.15 -6.67
N VAL A 102 6.66 23.95 -5.73
CA VAL A 102 7.38 23.44 -4.55
C VAL A 102 6.42 22.71 -3.62
N ILE A 103 5.23 23.23 -3.34
CA ILE A 103 4.23 22.55 -2.51
C ILE A 103 3.78 21.24 -3.16
N LEU A 104 3.54 21.23 -4.47
CA LEU A 104 3.20 20.01 -5.22
C LEU A 104 4.38 19.04 -5.28
N ALA A 105 5.60 19.51 -5.47
CA ALA A 105 6.79 18.67 -5.47
C ALA A 105 7.03 18.05 -4.08
N VAL A 106 6.88 18.83 -3.00
CA VAL A 106 6.97 18.34 -1.62
C VAL A 106 5.82 17.38 -1.31
N GLY A 107 4.59 17.68 -1.75
CA GLY A 107 3.43 16.80 -1.58
C GLY A 107 3.59 15.49 -2.35
N CYS A 108 4.00 15.54 -3.61
CA CYS A 108 4.30 14.37 -4.44
C CYS A 108 5.48 13.59 -3.86
N PHE A 109 6.57 14.25 -3.47
CA PHE A 109 7.73 13.61 -2.86
C PHE A 109 7.36 12.95 -1.52
N SER A 110 6.58 13.63 -0.68
CA SER A 110 6.07 13.08 0.58
C SER A 110 5.08 11.93 0.35
N TYR A 111 4.27 11.96 -0.71
CA TYR A 111 3.38 10.86 -1.07
C TYR A 111 4.18 9.66 -1.60
N TRP A 112 5.18 9.92 -2.45
CA TRP A 112 6.06 8.89 -2.99
C TRP A 112 6.93 8.25 -1.91
N GLN A 113 7.40 9.03 -0.94
CA GLN A 113 8.21 8.56 0.19
C GLN A 113 7.34 7.98 1.32
N GLY A 114 6.12 8.48 1.50
CA GLY A 114 5.15 8.00 2.50
C GLY A 114 4.51 6.66 2.17
N GLY A 115 4.39 6.32 0.88
CA GLY A 115 3.95 4.99 0.44
C GLY A 115 4.97 3.87 0.70
N VAL A 116 6.22 4.21 1.01
CA VAL A 116 7.32 3.22 1.16
C VAL A 116 7.61 2.84 2.61
N ASN A 117 7.14 3.61 3.62
CA ASN A 117 7.51 3.38 5.03
C ASN A 117 6.47 2.65 5.88
N VAL A 118 5.25 2.40 5.38
CA VAL A 118 4.25 1.64 6.15
C VAL A 118 4.47 0.13 6.04
N LYS A 119 5.22 -0.33 5.03
CA LYS A 119 5.50 -1.76 4.81
C LYS A 119 6.57 -2.35 5.73
N ASP A 120 7.48 -1.54 6.25
CA ASP A 120 8.62 -1.99 7.06
C ASP A 120 8.37 -1.94 8.58
N THR A 121 7.13 -1.69 9.03
CA THR A 121 6.77 -1.64 10.47
C THR A 121 5.62 -2.59 10.82
N PHE A 122 5.49 -3.71 10.12
CA PHE A 122 4.64 -4.79 10.61
C PHE A 122 5.46 -5.60 11.62
N ALA A 123 5.05 -5.55 12.88
CA ALA A 123 5.61 -6.43 13.89
C ALA A 123 5.28 -7.89 13.51
N ASP A 124 6.25 -8.78 13.70
CA ASP A 124 6.01 -10.21 13.56
C ASP A 124 5.17 -10.71 14.73
N ILE A 125 4.19 -11.55 14.42
CA ILE A 125 3.35 -12.23 15.39
C ILE A 125 3.90 -13.66 15.54
N SER A 126 4.38 -13.99 16.74
CA SER A 126 4.82 -15.34 17.10
C SER A 126 3.73 -16.06 17.90
N VAL A 127 3.41 -17.28 17.49
CA VAL A 127 2.47 -18.17 18.17
C VAL A 127 3.22 -19.44 18.55
N GLU A 128 3.19 -19.79 19.83
CA GLU A 128 3.92 -20.93 20.37
C GLU A 128 2.96 -21.94 21.02
N ALA A 129 3.23 -23.22 20.79
CA ALA A 129 2.61 -24.33 21.48
C ALA A 129 3.62 -24.89 22.48
N PRO A 130 3.44 -24.67 23.80
CA PRO A 130 4.38 -25.20 24.80
C PRO A 130 4.36 -26.72 24.81
N LEU A 131 5.42 -27.33 25.33
CA LEU A 131 5.49 -28.79 25.53
C LEU A 131 4.28 -29.29 26.31
N GLY A 132 3.74 -30.42 25.92
CA GLY A 132 2.51 -30.99 26.47
C GLY A 132 1.22 -30.33 26.01
N SER A 133 1.26 -29.34 25.12
CA SER A 133 0.08 -28.63 24.61
C SER A 133 0.05 -28.56 23.09
N ARG A 134 -1.14 -28.32 22.54
CA ARG A 134 -1.36 -28.08 21.11
C ARG A 134 -2.16 -26.80 20.98
N THR A 135 -1.87 -26.01 19.95
CA THR A 135 -2.54 -24.74 19.72
C THR A 135 -3.31 -24.79 18.40
N LYS A 136 -4.61 -24.50 18.44
CA LYS A 136 -5.46 -24.36 17.25
C LYS A 136 -5.76 -22.88 17.03
N LEU A 137 -5.55 -22.38 15.81
CA LEU A 137 -5.84 -21.00 15.45
C LEU A 137 -6.25 -20.84 13.99
N TYR A 138 -6.93 -19.74 13.69
CA TYR A 138 -7.17 -19.30 12.32
C TYR A 138 -6.27 -18.12 12.00
N LEU A 139 -5.58 -18.18 10.86
CA LEU A 139 -4.83 -17.06 10.32
C LEU A 139 -5.79 -15.99 9.74
N PRO A 140 -5.32 -14.74 9.54
CA PRO A 140 -6.15 -13.67 8.99
C PRO A 140 -6.81 -13.96 7.63
N ASP A 141 -6.23 -14.84 6.82
CA ASP A 141 -6.81 -15.26 5.52
C ASP A 141 -7.91 -16.34 5.65
N GLY A 142 -8.12 -16.88 6.85
CA GLY A 142 -9.05 -17.95 7.17
C GLY A 142 -8.44 -19.35 7.12
N THR A 143 -7.13 -19.48 6.87
CA THR A 143 -6.40 -20.77 6.96
C THR A 143 -6.44 -21.29 8.40
N LEU A 144 -6.81 -22.56 8.57
CA LEU A 144 -6.75 -23.23 9.88
C LEU A 144 -5.36 -23.80 10.11
N VAL A 145 -4.81 -23.55 11.29
CA VAL A 145 -3.51 -24.09 11.73
C VAL A 145 -3.68 -24.79 13.06
N TRP A 146 -3.11 -25.98 13.15
CA TRP A 146 -2.79 -26.63 14.41
C TRP A 146 -1.27 -26.65 14.56
N LEU A 147 -0.78 -26.28 15.73
CA LEU A 147 0.62 -26.41 16.12
C LEU A 147 0.76 -27.51 17.17
N ASN A 148 1.70 -28.43 16.96
CA ASN A 148 1.98 -29.52 17.89
C ASN A 148 2.90 -29.05 19.03
N ALA A 149 3.04 -29.86 20.07
CA ALA A 149 3.81 -29.51 21.25
C ALA A 149 5.28 -29.18 20.93
N GLY A 150 5.77 -28.06 21.46
CA GLY A 150 7.13 -27.59 21.21
C GLY A 150 7.31 -26.82 19.88
N SER A 151 6.20 -26.47 19.22
CA SER A 151 6.24 -25.79 17.92
C SER A 151 6.02 -24.29 18.04
N ARG A 152 6.58 -23.54 17.10
CA ARG A 152 6.47 -22.09 16.98
C ARG A 152 6.22 -21.72 15.53
N MET A 153 5.29 -20.80 15.33
CA MET A 153 4.99 -20.22 14.02
C MET A 153 5.04 -18.71 14.13
N THR A 154 5.71 -18.08 13.16
CA THR A 154 5.82 -16.62 13.05
C THR A 154 5.22 -16.16 11.73
N TYR A 155 4.44 -15.08 11.77
CA TYR A 155 3.89 -14.46 10.56
C TYR A 155 3.77 -12.94 10.71
N SER A 156 3.88 -12.21 9.60
CA SER A 156 3.80 -10.74 9.63
C SER A 156 2.38 -10.25 9.92
N GLN A 157 2.24 -9.08 10.52
CA GLN A 157 0.92 -8.44 10.71
C GLN A 157 0.19 -8.14 9.38
N GLY A 158 0.93 -8.01 8.26
CA GLY A 158 0.37 -7.86 6.90
C GLY A 158 -0.07 -9.17 6.22
N PHE A 159 -0.05 -10.30 6.95
CA PHE A 159 -0.40 -11.61 6.42
C PHE A 159 -1.82 -11.64 5.83
N GLY A 160 -1.95 -12.20 4.62
CA GLY A 160 -3.20 -12.29 3.87
C GLY A 160 -3.51 -11.07 3.00
N VAL A 161 -2.79 -9.96 3.16
CA VAL A 161 -2.92 -8.74 2.34
C VAL A 161 -1.77 -8.62 1.34
N ASP A 162 -0.53 -8.55 1.84
CA ASP A 162 0.67 -8.37 1.02
C ASP A 162 1.33 -9.70 0.63
N ASN A 163 1.38 -10.65 1.58
CA ASN A 163 1.92 -11.99 1.38
C ASN A 163 1.17 -12.99 2.26
N ARG A 164 1.35 -14.28 2.01
CA ARG A 164 0.91 -15.36 2.91
C ARG A 164 2.11 -16.24 3.27
N MET A 165 3.12 -15.66 3.90
CA MET A 165 4.30 -16.39 4.35
C MET A 165 4.28 -16.57 5.86
N ILE A 166 4.54 -17.80 6.30
CA ILE A 166 4.78 -18.13 7.70
C ILE A 166 6.17 -18.77 7.83
N GLU A 167 6.84 -18.51 8.95
CA GLU A 167 8.03 -19.24 9.37
C GLU A 167 7.62 -20.27 10.42
N LEU A 168 8.10 -21.52 10.28
CA LEU A 168 7.75 -22.63 11.17
C LEU A 168 9.01 -23.24 11.79
N GLU A 169 8.94 -23.52 13.08
CA GLU A 169 9.88 -24.37 13.83
C GLU A 169 9.04 -25.40 14.60
N GLY A 170 9.27 -26.69 14.36
CA GLY A 170 8.46 -27.77 14.91
C GLY A 170 7.44 -28.33 13.93
N GLU A 171 6.25 -28.70 14.40
CA GLU A 171 5.22 -29.36 13.60
C GLU A 171 3.89 -28.60 13.58
N GLY A 172 3.33 -28.50 12.37
CA GLY A 172 2.03 -27.92 12.16
C GLY A 172 1.22 -28.65 11.10
N TYR A 173 -0.09 -28.70 11.35
CA TYR A 173 -1.08 -29.15 10.38
C TYR A 173 -1.85 -27.95 9.85
N PHE A 174 -2.00 -27.87 8.54
CA PHE A 174 -2.53 -26.71 7.84
C PHE A 174 -3.68 -27.11 6.92
N GLU A 175 -4.82 -26.42 7.06
CA GLU A 175 -5.88 -26.41 6.05
C GLU A 175 -5.92 -25.03 5.39
N VAL A 176 -5.14 -24.90 4.32
CA VAL A 176 -4.91 -23.61 3.65
C VAL A 176 -6.10 -23.23 2.80
N ARG A 177 -6.64 -22.04 3.03
CA ARG A 177 -7.72 -21.50 2.21
C ARG A 177 -7.25 -21.25 0.79
N ARG A 178 -7.99 -21.78 -0.20
CA ARG A 178 -7.65 -21.63 -1.61
C ARG A 178 -7.62 -20.16 -2.04
N ASN A 179 -6.48 -19.71 -2.57
CA ASN A 179 -6.32 -18.42 -3.22
C ASN A 179 -5.21 -18.50 -4.27
N GLU A 180 -5.59 -18.49 -5.55
CA GLU A 180 -4.67 -18.64 -6.69
C GLU A 180 -3.88 -17.37 -7.00
N LYS A 181 -4.35 -16.20 -6.53
CA LYS A 181 -3.70 -14.91 -6.81
C LYS A 181 -2.57 -14.59 -5.83
N LEU A 182 -2.59 -15.21 -4.65
CA LEU A 182 -1.62 -14.95 -3.59
C LEU A 182 -1.24 -16.29 -2.95
N PRO A 183 -0.17 -16.97 -3.38
CA PRO A 183 0.24 -18.28 -2.83
C PRO A 183 0.55 -18.22 -1.34
N PHE A 184 0.41 -19.35 -0.65
CA PHE A 184 0.78 -19.54 0.75
C PHE A 184 2.13 -20.25 0.84
N PHE A 185 3.00 -19.76 1.72
CA PHE A 185 4.36 -20.24 1.91
C PHE A 185 4.60 -20.64 3.35
N VAL A 186 5.15 -21.84 3.55
CA VAL A 186 5.78 -22.25 4.82
C VAL A 186 7.27 -22.24 4.59
N LYS A 187 8.00 -21.51 5.42
CA LYS A 187 9.45 -21.41 5.34
C LYS A 187 10.08 -21.91 6.63
N THR A 188 11.07 -22.77 6.50
CA THR A 188 11.95 -23.14 7.59
C THR A 188 13.41 -22.86 7.21
N LYS A 189 14.36 -23.30 8.03
CA LYS A 189 15.79 -23.22 7.70
C LYS A 189 16.16 -24.13 6.54
N ASP A 190 15.49 -25.26 6.42
CA ASP A 190 15.91 -26.38 5.55
C ASP A 190 15.03 -26.53 4.30
N LEU A 191 13.74 -26.14 4.38
CA LEU A 191 12.76 -26.37 3.33
C LEU A 191 11.81 -25.17 3.19
N GLN A 192 11.43 -24.86 1.95
CA GLN A 192 10.33 -23.94 1.67
C GLN A 192 9.22 -24.69 0.92
N LEU A 193 7.99 -24.56 1.41
CA LEU A 193 6.79 -25.13 0.81
C LEU A 193 5.94 -24.00 0.23
N GLN A 194 5.38 -24.23 -0.95
CA GLN A 194 4.44 -23.34 -1.63
C GLN A 194 3.15 -24.10 -1.99
N VAL A 195 2.01 -23.49 -1.69
CA VAL A 195 0.68 -24.04 -1.99
C VAL A 195 -0.31 -22.94 -2.37
N LEU A 196 -1.38 -23.32 -3.08
CA LEU A 196 -2.49 -22.41 -3.39
C LEU A 196 -3.71 -22.63 -2.50
N GLY A 197 -3.92 -23.86 -2.02
CA GLY A 197 -5.02 -24.29 -1.16
C GLY A 197 -4.96 -25.81 -1.01
N THR A 198 -4.53 -26.28 0.15
CA THR A 198 -4.14 -27.67 0.40
C THR A 198 -4.34 -28.03 1.87
N LYS A 199 -4.40 -29.33 2.14
CA LYS A 199 -4.33 -29.88 3.49
C LYS A 199 -3.04 -30.68 3.64
N PHE A 200 -2.18 -30.34 4.59
CA PHE A 200 -0.90 -31.01 4.77
C PHE A 200 -0.41 -30.93 6.22
N ASN A 201 0.45 -31.87 6.59
CA ASN A 201 1.24 -31.83 7.81
C ASN A 201 2.70 -31.49 7.47
N PHE A 202 3.32 -30.63 8.25
CA PHE A 202 4.72 -30.23 8.09
C PHE A 202 5.42 -30.38 9.43
N ARG A 203 6.48 -31.20 9.49
CA ARG A 203 7.27 -31.49 10.69
C ARG A 203 8.75 -31.16 10.45
N ASP A 204 9.25 -30.19 11.17
CA ASP A 204 10.63 -29.72 11.11
C ASP A 204 11.10 -29.20 12.47
N TYR A 205 11.34 -30.12 13.40
CA TYR A 205 11.92 -29.79 14.69
C TYR A 205 13.45 -29.64 14.57
N PRO A 206 14.07 -28.66 15.25
CA PRO A 206 15.52 -28.44 15.20
C PRO A 206 16.37 -29.66 15.60
N GLU A 207 15.89 -30.46 16.54
CA GLU A 207 16.55 -31.68 17.05
C GLU A 207 16.31 -32.94 16.20
N ASP A 208 15.42 -32.87 15.21
CA ASP A 208 15.17 -33.97 14.29
C ASP A 208 16.16 -33.95 13.13
N HIS A 209 16.56 -35.14 12.68
CA HIS A 209 17.49 -35.29 11.56
C HIS A 209 16.83 -35.08 10.20
N GLU A 210 15.50 -35.02 10.15
CA GLU A 210 14.72 -35.00 8.94
C GLU A 210 13.60 -33.96 9.01
N VAL A 211 13.29 -33.38 7.85
CA VAL A 211 12.05 -32.61 7.63
C VAL A 211 11.07 -33.52 6.92
N VAL A 212 9.83 -33.56 7.40
CA VAL A 212 8.79 -34.42 6.86
C VAL A 212 7.57 -33.60 6.48
N VAL A 213 7.13 -33.71 5.22
CA VAL A 213 5.90 -33.08 4.71
C VAL A 213 4.99 -34.14 4.17
N SER A 214 3.76 -34.24 4.68
CA SER A 214 2.75 -35.20 4.22
C SER A 214 1.56 -34.46 3.64
N LEU A 215 1.20 -34.75 2.39
CA LEU A 215 0.12 -34.08 1.68
C LEU A 215 -1.17 -34.91 1.75
N LEU A 216 -2.21 -34.35 2.36
CA LEU A 216 -3.54 -34.97 2.45
C LEU A 216 -4.44 -34.57 1.28
N GLU A 217 -4.42 -33.28 0.89
CA GLU A 217 -5.29 -32.78 -0.18
C GLU A 217 -4.60 -31.67 -0.99
N GLY A 218 -4.80 -31.70 -2.31
CA GLY A 218 -4.38 -30.66 -3.25
C GLY A 218 -3.00 -30.92 -3.86
N LYS A 219 -2.16 -29.89 -3.92
CA LYS A 219 -0.84 -29.96 -4.56
C LYS A 219 0.16 -29.07 -3.82
N VAL A 220 1.31 -29.64 -3.47
CA VAL A 220 2.39 -28.96 -2.78
C VAL A 220 3.62 -28.89 -3.68
N GLU A 221 4.27 -27.74 -3.68
CA GLU A 221 5.59 -27.54 -4.27
C GLU A 221 6.61 -27.33 -3.16
N LEU A 222 7.74 -28.03 -3.24
CA LEU A 222 8.80 -28.04 -2.25
C LEU A 222 10.13 -27.60 -2.88
N ASN A 223 10.75 -26.61 -2.24
CA ASN A 223 12.07 -26.12 -2.59
C ASN A 223 13.07 -26.44 -1.47
N ASN A 224 14.03 -27.30 -1.78
CA ASN A 224 15.11 -27.71 -0.87
C ASN A 224 16.11 -26.57 -0.72
N LEU A 225 16.24 -26.00 0.49
CA LEU A 225 17.14 -24.88 0.76
C LEU A 225 18.58 -25.35 1.06
N LEU A 226 18.76 -26.62 1.40
CA LEU A 226 20.07 -27.22 1.70
C LEU A 226 20.85 -27.58 0.44
N LYS A 227 20.15 -27.89 -0.65
CA LYS A 227 20.77 -28.30 -1.91
C LYS A 227 19.98 -27.78 -3.10
N LYS A 228 20.70 -27.18 -4.05
CA LYS A 228 20.11 -26.63 -5.27
C LYS A 228 19.72 -27.76 -6.22
N GLU A 229 18.46 -28.16 -6.17
CA GLU A 229 17.87 -29.21 -6.98
C GLU A 229 16.60 -28.69 -7.66
N LYS A 230 15.99 -29.50 -8.53
CA LYS A 230 14.67 -29.18 -9.08
C LYS A 230 13.64 -29.24 -7.96
N GLU A 231 12.68 -28.32 -7.96
CA GLU A 231 11.53 -28.36 -7.05
C GLU A 231 10.83 -29.71 -7.13
N ALA A 232 10.51 -30.26 -5.96
CA ALA A 232 9.68 -31.46 -5.85
C ALA A 232 8.21 -31.05 -5.76
N ILE A 233 7.35 -31.89 -6.32
CA ILE A 233 5.91 -31.69 -6.29
C ILE A 233 5.31 -32.92 -5.63
N LEU A 234 4.46 -32.70 -4.63
CA LEU A 234 3.70 -33.77 -4.00
C LEU A 234 2.26 -33.80 -4.55
N ALA A 235 1.77 -35.00 -4.76
CA ALA A 235 0.36 -35.35 -4.91
C ALA A 235 -0.23 -35.84 -3.57
N PRO A 236 -1.57 -35.90 -3.45
CA PRO A 236 -2.22 -36.47 -2.26
C PRO A 236 -1.71 -37.89 -1.96
N ASP A 237 -1.60 -38.21 -0.67
CA ASP A 237 -1.05 -39.48 -0.16
C ASP A 237 0.45 -39.68 -0.47
N GLU A 238 1.17 -38.59 -0.72
CA GLU A 238 2.63 -38.59 -0.78
C GLU A 238 3.25 -37.85 0.41
N ARG A 239 4.44 -38.32 0.80
CA ARG A 239 5.28 -37.73 1.83
C ARG A 239 6.67 -37.45 1.28
N ALA A 240 7.14 -36.22 1.49
CA ALA A 240 8.55 -35.87 1.30
C ALA A 240 9.31 -36.02 2.62
N ILE A 241 10.48 -36.61 2.55
CA ILE A 241 11.45 -36.71 3.65
C ILE A 241 12.74 -36.06 3.17
N LEU A 242 13.17 -34.99 3.84
CA LEU A 242 14.44 -34.31 3.58
C LEU A 242 15.39 -34.60 4.73
N ASN A 243 16.50 -35.28 4.44
CA ASN A 243 17.56 -35.51 5.41
C ASN A 243 18.41 -34.24 5.58
N LYS A 244 18.44 -33.68 6.79
CA LYS A 244 19.13 -32.41 7.08
C LYS A 244 20.66 -32.51 7.02
N THR A 245 21.21 -33.71 7.19
CA THR A 245 22.67 -33.92 7.20
C THR A 245 23.26 -33.91 5.80
N ASN A 246 22.61 -34.57 4.85
CA ASN A 246 23.13 -34.71 3.48
C ASN A 246 22.32 -33.92 2.43
N GLY A 247 21.20 -33.30 2.83
CA GLY A 247 20.33 -32.51 1.96
C GLY A 247 19.56 -33.34 0.94
N ARG A 248 19.53 -34.67 1.05
CA ARG A 248 18.80 -35.56 0.14
C ARG A 248 17.32 -35.53 0.48
N MET A 249 16.50 -35.26 -0.53
CA MET A 249 15.04 -35.36 -0.45
C MET A 249 14.56 -36.62 -1.15
N THR A 250 13.67 -37.36 -0.52
CA THR A 250 12.97 -38.52 -1.09
C THR A 250 11.48 -38.32 -0.98
N VAL A 251 10.73 -38.85 -1.96
CA VAL A 251 9.26 -38.84 -1.97
C VAL A 251 8.77 -40.27 -2.02
N GLU A 252 7.79 -40.58 -1.19
CA GLU A 252 7.18 -41.91 -1.08
C GLU A 252 5.67 -41.81 -0.90
N THR A 253 4.95 -42.87 -1.29
CA THR A 253 3.51 -42.99 -1.09
C THR A 253 3.22 -43.53 0.31
N VAL A 254 2.30 -42.88 1.03
CA VAL A 254 1.92 -43.21 2.40
C VAL A 254 0.43 -43.01 2.63
N THR A 255 -0.09 -43.47 3.78
CA THR A 255 -1.42 -43.02 4.24
C THR A 255 -1.27 -41.66 4.93
N ALA A 256 -1.45 -40.56 4.19
CA ALA A 256 -1.13 -39.22 4.69
C ALA A 256 -1.99 -38.77 5.88
N SER A 257 -3.18 -39.34 6.04
CA SER A 257 -4.06 -39.08 7.20
C SER A 257 -3.40 -39.45 8.53
N ASN A 258 -2.49 -40.42 8.56
CA ASN A 258 -1.74 -40.80 9.75
C ASN A 258 -0.92 -39.64 10.33
N ALA A 259 -0.34 -38.81 9.45
CA ALA A 259 0.46 -37.66 9.86
C ALA A 259 -0.37 -36.55 10.55
N SER A 260 -1.70 -36.58 10.46
CA SER A 260 -2.59 -35.60 11.09
C SER A 260 -3.30 -36.11 12.34
N GLN A 261 -3.14 -37.39 12.71
CA GLN A 261 -3.88 -37.99 13.84
C GLN A 261 -3.56 -37.33 15.19
N TRP A 262 -2.39 -36.71 15.32
CA TRP A 262 -2.04 -35.93 16.51
C TRP A 262 -2.99 -34.74 16.71
N THR A 263 -3.62 -34.20 15.67
CA THR A 263 -4.62 -33.13 15.83
C THR A 263 -5.85 -33.60 16.61
N ASP A 264 -6.17 -34.89 16.56
CA ASP A 264 -7.33 -35.52 17.21
C ASP A 264 -7.02 -36.12 18.60
N GLY A 265 -5.77 -36.03 19.08
CA GLY A 265 -5.41 -36.62 20.38
C GLY A 265 -4.56 -37.87 20.29
N TYR A 266 -4.32 -38.42 19.10
CA TYR A 266 -3.63 -39.69 18.96
C TYR A 266 -2.10 -39.52 18.91
N LEU A 267 -1.39 -40.58 19.29
CA LEU A 267 0.04 -40.81 19.06
C LEU A 267 0.13 -42.11 18.29
N PHE A 268 0.53 -42.05 17.03
CA PHE A 268 0.49 -43.18 16.11
C PHE A 268 1.90 -43.52 15.67
N PHE A 269 2.33 -44.74 15.99
CA PHE A 269 3.63 -45.27 15.65
C PHE A 269 3.46 -46.44 14.68
N ASP A 270 4.05 -46.30 13.50
CA ASP A 270 4.01 -47.30 12.43
C ASP A 270 5.44 -47.69 12.07
N GLU A 271 5.90 -48.80 12.64
CA GLU A 271 7.28 -49.26 12.51
C GLU A 271 8.35 -48.23 12.93
N GLU A 272 8.01 -47.31 13.84
CA GLU A 272 8.84 -46.17 14.22
C GLU A 272 9.99 -46.59 15.15
N LEU A 273 11.17 -45.98 15.00
CA LEU A 273 12.33 -46.23 15.85
C LEU A 273 12.11 -45.66 17.26
N LEU A 274 12.59 -46.38 18.29
CA LEU A 274 12.46 -45.96 19.68
C LEU A 274 12.99 -44.54 19.95
N PRO A 275 14.14 -44.09 19.41
CA PRO A 275 14.58 -42.70 19.54
C PRO A 275 13.56 -41.66 19.04
N ASP A 276 12.87 -41.93 17.93
CA ASP A 276 11.89 -41.01 17.35
C ASP A 276 10.59 -41.01 18.18
N ILE A 277 10.15 -42.19 18.63
CA ILE A 277 9.05 -42.34 19.60
C ILE A 277 9.36 -41.55 20.88
N VAL A 278 10.58 -41.66 21.41
CA VAL A 278 11.01 -40.96 22.62
C VAL A 278 10.83 -39.45 22.47
N LYS A 279 11.31 -38.86 21.37
CA LYS A 279 11.16 -37.42 21.13
C LYS A 279 9.69 -37.00 21.07
N GLU A 280 8.84 -37.80 20.42
CA GLU A 280 7.40 -37.52 20.36
C GLU A 280 6.75 -37.58 21.76
N LEU A 281 7.14 -38.56 22.59
CA LEU A 281 6.67 -38.68 23.97
C LEU A 281 7.16 -37.53 24.86
N GLU A 282 8.43 -37.11 24.73
CA GLU A 282 8.99 -35.96 25.45
C GLU A 282 8.18 -34.69 25.16
N ARG A 283 7.91 -34.42 23.87
CA ARG A 283 7.10 -33.27 23.43
C ARG A 283 5.66 -33.37 23.94
N SER A 284 5.04 -34.53 23.79
CA SER A 284 3.62 -34.76 24.05
C SER A 284 3.27 -34.76 25.55
N TYR A 285 4.17 -35.24 26.41
CA TYR A 285 3.95 -35.35 27.86
C TYR A 285 4.77 -34.35 28.69
N ASN A 286 5.64 -33.56 28.06
CA ASN A 286 6.54 -32.62 28.74
C ASN A 286 7.41 -33.33 29.80
N VAL A 287 8.11 -34.37 29.34
CA VAL A 287 9.03 -35.21 30.12
C VAL A 287 10.39 -35.26 29.44
N THR A 288 11.40 -35.74 30.15
CA THR A 288 12.73 -36.01 29.60
C THR A 288 12.98 -37.51 29.65
N ILE A 289 13.32 -38.12 28.52
CA ILE A 289 13.52 -39.56 28.39
C ILE A 289 14.93 -39.83 27.87
N ARG A 290 15.71 -40.58 28.64
CA ARG A 290 17.05 -41.02 28.26
C ARG A 290 17.05 -42.50 27.94
N ILE A 291 17.52 -42.85 26.74
CA ILE A 291 17.84 -44.24 26.37
C ILE A 291 19.23 -44.56 26.93
N ALA A 292 19.32 -45.55 27.81
CA ALA A 292 20.55 -45.89 28.52
C ALA A 292 21.50 -46.77 27.71
N ASN A 293 20.98 -47.52 26.74
CA ASN A 293 21.73 -48.50 25.97
C ASN A 293 21.54 -48.27 24.47
N ASP A 294 22.64 -48.07 23.76
CA ASP A 294 22.65 -47.81 22.32
C ASP A 294 22.04 -48.95 21.49
N SER A 295 22.01 -50.19 22.01
CA SER A 295 21.37 -51.31 21.29
C SER A 295 19.88 -51.07 21.06
N LEU A 296 19.22 -50.31 21.94
CA LEU A 296 17.79 -50.01 21.87
C LEU A 296 17.45 -49.00 20.76
N ASN A 297 18.43 -48.27 20.23
CA ASN A 297 18.20 -47.28 19.17
C ASN A 297 17.73 -47.90 17.85
N THR A 298 17.87 -49.22 17.70
CA THR A 298 17.44 -49.98 16.52
C THR A 298 16.04 -50.57 16.65
N PHE A 299 15.44 -50.50 17.85
CA PHE A 299 14.15 -51.13 18.11
C PHE A 299 13.02 -50.32 17.50
N ARG A 300 12.07 -51.05 16.91
CA ARG A 300 10.91 -50.49 16.24
C ARG A 300 9.64 -50.95 16.91
N PHE A 301 8.66 -50.07 16.99
CA PHE A 301 7.38 -50.33 17.64
C PHE A 301 6.21 -49.94 16.74
N TYR A 302 5.11 -50.64 16.95
CA TYR A 302 3.80 -50.29 16.42
C TYR A 302 2.90 -49.95 17.59
N GLY A 303 2.08 -48.90 17.46
CA GLY A 303 1.17 -48.52 18.53
C GLY A 303 0.26 -47.37 18.14
N ASN A 304 -0.92 -47.35 18.73
CA ASN A 304 -1.81 -46.20 18.67
C ASN A 304 -2.29 -45.89 20.08
N PHE A 305 -1.98 -44.69 20.55
CA PHE A 305 -2.30 -44.22 21.89
C PHE A 305 -3.15 -42.96 21.82
N VAL A 306 -4.03 -42.77 22.80
CA VAL A 306 -4.88 -41.61 22.93
C VAL A 306 -4.37 -40.75 24.07
N ARG A 307 -3.60 -39.71 23.75
CA ARG A 307 -2.87 -38.87 24.74
C ARG A 307 -3.77 -38.25 25.82
N ARG A 308 -5.04 -37.97 25.51
CA ARG A 308 -5.98 -37.36 26.47
C ARG A 308 -6.53 -38.36 27.49
N GLU A 309 -6.39 -39.65 27.20
CA GLU A 309 -6.93 -40.77 27.99
C GLU A 309 -5.81 -41.56 28.67
N GLN A 310 -4.62 -41.60 28.06
CA GLN A 310 -3.48 -42.37 28.53
C GLN A 310 -2.36 -41.46 29.03
N SER A 311 -1.84 -41.80 30.20
CA SER A 311 -0.65 -41.21 30.79
C SER A 311 0.62 -41.75 30.12
N ILE A 312 1.74 -41.02 30.28
CA ILE A 312 3.05 -41.49 29.82
C ILE A 312 3.40 -42.86 30.42
N GLN A 313 3.01 -43.14 31.66
CA GLN A 313 3.27 -44.42 32.30
C GLN A 313 2.54 -45.56 31.60
N GLU A 314 1.27 -45.38 31.24
CA GLU A 314 0.50 -46.41 30.50
C GLU A 314 1.06 -46.66 29.10
N VAL A 315 1.58 -45.62 28.44
CA VAL A 315 2.27 -45.78 27.15
C VAL A 315 3.57 -46.58 27.34
N LEU A 316 4.37 -46.25 28.35
CA LEU A 316 5.62 -46.97 28.65
C LEU A 316 5.38 -48.40 29.10
N ASP A 317 4.31 -48.67 29.86
CA ASP A 317 3.88 -50.01 30.24
C ASP A 317 3.56 -50.86 29.01
N ALA A 318 2.86 -50.29 28.03
CA ALA A 318 2.57 -50.96 26.76
C ALA A 318 3.82 -51.21 25.92
N LEU A 319 4.79 -50.28 25.89
CA LEU A 319 6.06 -50.52 25.20
C LEU A 319 6.91 -51.58 25.91
N ALA A 320 6.94 -51.56 27.24
CA ALA A 320 7.67 -52.52 28.08
C ALA A 320 7.06 -53.93 28.07
N SER A 321 5.76 -54.08 27.78
CA SER A 321 5.11 -55.40 27.69
C SER A 321 5.64 -56.25 26.52
N THR A 322 6.42 -55.67 25.62
CA THR A 322 7.14 -56.41 24.57
C THR A 322 8.36 -57.18 25.10
N GLU A 323 8.72 -56.98 26.38
CA GLU A 323 9.92 -57.49 27.03
C GLU A 323 11.24 -57.03 26.39
N LYS A 324 11.17 -56.08 25.43
CA LYS A 324 12.34 -55.52 24.74
C LYS A 324 12.99 -54.38 25.50
N ILE A 325 12.24 -53.69 26.36
CA ILE A 325 12.71 -52.54 27.12
C ILE A 325 12.23 -52.64 28.57
N GLN A 326 13.00 -52.06 29.47
CA GLN A 326 12.55 -51.69 30.80
C GLN A 326 12.64 -50.19 30.97
N TYR A 327 11.92 -49.64 31.95
CA TYR A 327 11.98 -48.23 32.22
C TYR A 327 11.90 -47.92 33.71
N LYS A 328 12.42 -46.75 34.09
CA LYS A 328 12.31 -46.17 35.43
C LYS A 328 11.87 -44.72 35.32
N ILE A 329 10.88 -44.33 36.12
CA ILE A 329 10.39 -42.94 36.21
C ILE A 329 10.86 -42.32 37.53
N GLU A 330 11.48 -41.16 37.44
CA GLU A 330 11.86 -40.29 38.54
C GLU A 330 11.31 -38.89 38.24
N GLU A 331 10.10 -38.61 38.75
CA GLU A 331 9.34 -37.39 38.45
C GLU A 331 9.10 -37.19 36.95
N ARG A 332 9.81 -36.25 36.31
CA ARG A 332 9.76 -35.99 34.87
C ARG A 332 10.91 -36.62 34.08
N ASN A 333 11.86 -37.24 34.78
CA ASN A 333 12.99 -37.91 34.15
C ASN A 333 12.69 -39.40 34.03
N ILE A 334 12.82 -39.92 32.83
CA ILE A 334 12.53 -41.31 32.51
C ILE A 334 13.81 -41.91 31.93
N THR A 335 14.21 -43.08 32.40
CA THR A 335 15.31 -43.83 31.80
C THR A 335 14.76 -45.13 31.23
N ILE A 336 15.00 -45.37 29.94
CA ILE A 336 14.70 -46.62 29.25
C ILE A 336 16.01 -47.42 29.11
N TYR A 337 16.01 -48.71 29.46
CA TYR A 337 17.22 -49.55 29.49
C TYR A 337 16.98 -51.00 29.09
#